data_AF-A0A2A7X0N6-F1
#
_entry.id   AF-A0A2A7X0N6-F1
#
_cell.length_a   1.000
_cell.length_b   1.000
_cell.length_c   1.000
_cell.angle_alpha   90.00
_cell.angle_beta   90.00
_cell.angle_gamma   90.00
#
_symmetry.space_group_name_H-M   'P 1'
#
loop_
_entity.id
_entity.type
_entity.pdbx_description
1 polymer ?
#
loop_
_entity_poly.entity_id
_entity_poly.type
_entity_poly.pdbx_seq_one_letter_code
_entity_poly.pdbx_strand_id
1 'polypeptide(L)'
;MLYLVIYLFIIIVLYSFIQLYLIRKWKLIYTTFGYQNYFLIIGKLKKNGIEYKTKVPMNLRNRRQFDENTQYDIYVKKDSEHEALQSLYQT
;
A
#
# COMPACT_ATOMS: atom_id res chain seq x y z
N MET A 1 29.89 -29.30 -6.97
CA MET A 1 30.03 -28.06 -6.18
C MET A 1 29.73 -26.81 -7.01
N LEU A 2 30.43 -26.55 -8.13
CA LEU A 2 30.21 -25.35 -8.97
C LEU A 2 28.76 -25.15 -9.43
N TYR A 3 28.11 -26.19 -9.96
CA TYR A 3 26.71 -26.12 -10.42
C TYR A 3 25.71 -25.81 -9.30
N LEU A 4 25.99 -26.27 -8.08
CA LEU A 4 25.16 -26.00 -6.90
C LEU A 4 25.25 -24.51 -6.51
N VAL A 5 26.45 -23.93 -6.59
CA VAL A 5 26.69 -22.51 -6.34
C VAL A 5 25.99 -21.63 -7.38
N ILE A 6 26.05 -22.01 -8.66
CA ILE A 6 25.37 -21.29 -9.74
C ILE A 6 23.85 -21.32 -9.53
N TYR A 7 23.29 -22.49 -9.16
CA TYR A 7 21.86 -22.64 -8.91
C TYR A 7 21.38 -21.75 -7.75
N LEU A 8 22.12 -21.71 -6.64
CA LEU A 8 21.79 -20.84 -5.50
C LEU A 8 21.87 -19.36 -5.87
N PHE A 9 22.86 -18.97 -6.67
CA PHE A 9 23.01 -17.59 -7.13
C PHE A 9 21.80 -17.15 -7.99
N ILE A 10 21.34 -18.02 -8.89
CA ILE A 10 20.15 -17.76 -9.72
C ILE A 10 18.90 -17.55 -8.85
N ILE A 11 18.71 -18.36 -7.81
CA ILE A 11 17.56 -18.21 -6.89
C ILE A 11 17.60 -16.86 -6.17
N ILE A 12 18.76 -16.43 -5.68
CA ILE A 12 18.92 -15.15 -4.98
C ILE A 12 18.62 -13.97 -5.91
N VAL A 13 19.10 -14.05 -7.16
CA VAL A 13 18.84 -13.03 -8.17
C VAL A 13 17.35 -12.98 -8.50
N LEU A 14 16.70 -14.12 -8.75
CA LEU A 14 15.25 -14.21 -8.98
C LEU A 14 14.45 -13.63 -7.82
N TYR A 15 14.80 -13.98 -6.58
CA TYR A 15 14.14 -13.45 -5.39
C TYR A 15 14.28 -11.92 -5.30
N SER A 16 15.47 -11.39 -5.57
CA SER A 16 15.72 -9.94 -5.61
C SER A 16 14.87 -9.24 -6.67
N PHE A 17 14.76 -9.81 -7.87
CA PHE A 17 13.92 -9.26 -8.94
C PHE A 17 12.42 -9.27 -8.58
N ILE A 18 11.93 -10.35 -7.97
CA ILE A 18 10.54 -10.44 -7.49
C ILE A 18 10.28 -9.37 -6.42
N GLN A 19 11.20 -9.21 -5.46
CA GLN A 19 11.07 -8.22 -4.39
C GLN A 19 11.07 -6.79 -4.93
N LEU A 20 11.96 -6.47 -5.88
CA LEU A 20 11.99 -5.18 -6.59
C LEU A 20 10.68 -4.90 -7.34
N TYR A 21 10.15 -5.91 -8.04
CA TYR A 21 8.89 -5.79 -8.78
C TYR A 21 7.70 -5.53 -7.84
N LEU A 22 7.65 -6.17 -6.67
CA LEU A 22 6.57 -5.98 -5.69
C LEU A 22 6.64 -4.62 -4.97
N ILE A 23 7.84 -4.14 -4.64
CA ILE A 23 8.04 -2.86 -3.94
C ILE A 23 7.66 -1.67 -4.83
N ARG A 24 7.96 -1.73 -6.13
CA ARG A 24 7.67 -0.65 -7.08
C ARG A 24 6.20 -0.43 -7.38
N LYS A 25 5.31 -1.33 -6.95
CA LYS A 25 3.89 -1.27 -7.32
C LYS A 25 3.06 -0.33 -6.48
N TRP A 26 3.47 0.10 -5.30
CA TRP A 26 2.59 0.88 -4.43
C TRP A 26 2.97 2.35 -4.41
N LYS A 27 2.01 3.23 -4.69
CA LYS A 27 2.19 4.69 -4.68
C LYS A 27 1.21 5.33 -3.71
N LEU A 28 1.69 6.29 -2.93
CA LEU A 28 0.87 7.09 -2.04
C LEU A 28 -0.06 7.98 -2.88
N ILE A 29 -1.36 7.93 -2.61
CA ILE A 29 -2.36 8.75 -3.33
C ILE A 29 -3.08 9.74 -2.43
N TYR A 30 -3.20 9.43 -1.14
CA TYR A 30 -3.97 10.27 -0.22
C TYR A 30 -3.47 10.06 1.20
N THR A 31 -3.34 11.17 1.93
CA THR A 31 -3.07 11.18 3.36
C THR A 31 -4.24 11.86 4.02
N THR A 32 -4.82 11.20 5.03
CA THR A 32 -5.96 11.74 5.77
C THR A 32 -5.78 11.57 7.26
N PHE A 33 -6.44 12.43 8.03
CA PHE A 33 -6.42 12.40 9.49
C PHE A 33 -7.79 12.01 10.01
N GLY A 34 -7.79 11.14 11.02
CA GLY A 34 -8.98 10.68 11.69
C GLY A 34 -9.66 9.51 10.98
N TYR A 35 -10.28 8.66 11.79
CA TYR A 35 -10.90 7.41 11.33
C TYR A 35 -12.05 7.66 10.35
N GLN A 36 -12.88 8.67 10.57
CA GLN A 36 -14.06 8.93 9.71
C GLN A 36 -13.66 9.23 8.26
N ASN A 37 -12.70 10.13 8.06
CA ASN A 37 -12.21 10.47 6.73
C ASN A 37 -11.52 9.27 6.07
N TYR A 38 -10.75 8.50 6.85
CA TYR A 38 -10.14 7.25 6.37
C TYR A 38 -11.19 6.29 5.79
N PHE A 39 -12.26 5.97 6.54
CA PHE A 39 -13.29 5.05 6.05
C PHE A 39 -14.07 5.58 4.86
N LEU A 40 -14.28 6.90 4.76
CA LEU A 40 -14.91 7.52 3.60
C LEU A 40 -14.06 7.31 2.33
N ILE A 41 -12.76 7.56 2.42
CA ILE A 41 -11.84 7.41 1.29
C ILE A 41 -11.71 5.94 0.88
N ILE A 42 -11.57 5.04 1.85
CA ILE A 42 -11.54 3.60 1.59
C ILE A 42 -12.84 3.09 0.96
N GLY A 43 -13.99 3.63 1.39
CA GLY A 43 -15.28 3.31 0.80
C GLY A 43 -15.33 3.63 -0.69
N LYS A 44 -14.80 4.80 -1.10
CA LYS A 44 -14.71 5.19 -2.52
C LYS A 44 -13.82 4.26 -3.33
N LEU A 45 -12.64 3.92 -2.82
CA LEU A 45 -11.72 2.99 -3.49
C LEU A 45 -12.34 1.59 -3.64
N LYS A 46 -12.98 1.10 -2.58
CA LYS A 46 -13.62 -0.23 -2.55
C LYS A 46 -14.83 -0.31 -3.49
N LYS A 47 -15.62 0.76 -3.59
CA LYS A 47 -16.75 0.85 -4.52
C LYS A 47 -16.31 0.64 -5.97
N ASN A 48 -15.10 1.11 -6.32
CA ASN A 48 -14.53 0.97 -7.65
C ASN A 48 -13.63 -0.28 -7.79
N GLY A 49 -13.59 -1.17 -6.80
CA GLY A 49 -12.79 -2.40 -6.85
C GLY A 49 -11.27 -2.19 -6.76
N ILE A 50 -10.82 -1.03 -6.28
CA ILE A 50 -9.41 -0.64 -6.27
C ILE A 50 -8.72 -1.21 -5.03
N GLU A 51 -7.67 -2.02 -5.25
CA GLU A 51 -6.82 -2.53 -4.18
C GLU A 51 -6.00 -1.40 -3.54
N TYR A 52 -6.05 -1.32 -2.22
CA TYR A 52 -5.34 -0.32 -1.44
C TYR A 52 -4.55 -0.95 -0.29
N LYS A 53 -3.52 -0.23 0.17
CA LYS A 53 -2.78 -0.48 1.40
C LYS A 53 -2.82 0.77 2.25
N THR A 54 -2.93 0.59 3.56
CA THR A 54 -2.90 1.71 4.51
C THR A 54 -1.69 1.55 5.42
N LYS A 55 -0.89 2.61 5.54
CA LYS A 55 0.15 2.70 6.55
C LYS A 55 -0.37 3.63 7.64
N VAL A 56 -0.45 3.10 8.85
CA VAL A 56 -0.82 3.85 10.06
C VAL A 56 0.45 3.95 10.91
N PRO A 57 0.77 5.09 11.55
CA PRO A 57 1.84 5.15 12.54
C PRO A 57 1.47 4.20 13.67
N MET A 58 2.07 3.02 13.64
CA MET A 58 1.72 1.91 14.50
C MET A 58 2.33 2.14 15.89
N ASN A 59 1.72 3.04 16.66
CA ASN A 59 1.96 3.11 18.10
C ASN A 59 1.23 1.93 18.77
N LEU A 60 1.79 0.73 18.62
CA LEU A 60 1.32 -0.55 19.21
C LEU A 60 1.07 -0.48 20.73
N ARG A 61 1.57 0.56 21.41
CA ARG A 61 1.51 0.70 22.86
C ARG A 61 0.23 1.35 23.38
N ASN A 62 -0.52 2.08 22.55
CA ASN A 62 -1.73 2.76 22.99
C ASN A 62 -2.96 2.23 22.24
N ARG A 63 -3.94 1.72 22.99
CA ARG A 63 -5.30 1.34 22.54
C ARG A 63 -6.11 2.51 21.95
N ARG A 64 -5.48 3.62 21.56
CA ARG A 64 -6.11 4.74 20.86
C ARG A 64 -5.97 4.53 19.35
N GLN A 65 -6.47 3.40 18.85
CA GLN A 65 -6.55 3.11 17.41
C GLN A 65 -7.54 4.03 16.67
N PHE A 66 -8.30 4.84 17.40
CA PHE A 66 -9.36 5.72 16.90
C PHE A 66 -9.15 7.17 17.33
N ASP A 67 -7.91 7.63 17.38
CA ASP A 67 -7.64 9.05 17.64
C ASP A 67 -7.95 9.87 16.37
N GLU A 68 -8.64 11.00 16.53
CA GLU A 68 -8.94 11.94 15.43
C GLU A 68 -7.65 12.48 14.79
N ASN A 69 -6.55 12.48 15.53
CA ASN A 69 -5.23 12.89 15.05
C ASN A 69 -4.43 11.78 14.38
N THR A 70 -4.99 10.58 14.21
CA THR A 70 -4.29 9.47 13.56
C THR A 70 -4.14 9.76 12.07
N GLN A 71 -2.89 9.78 11.58
CA GLN A 71 -2.60 9.89 10.17
C GLN A 71 -2.75 8.52 9.48
N TYR A 72 -3.51 8.49 8.39
CA TYR A 72 -3.69 7.34 7.53
C TYR A 72 -3.13 7.67 6.15
N ASP A 73 -2.02 7.02 5.82
CA ASP A 73 -1.40 7.10 4.49
C ASP A 73 -1.95 5.97 3.61
N ILE A 74 -2.61 6.33 2.52
CA ILE A 74 -3.30 5.40 1.63
C ILE A 74 -2.50 5.25 0.34
N TYR A 75 -2.12 4.02 0.05
CA TYR A 75 -1.35 3.61 -1.11
C TYR A 75 -2.21 2.74 -2.03
N VAL A 76 -2.03 2.87 -3.33
CA VAL A 76 -2.65 2.00 -4.35
C VAL A 76 -1.60 1.45 -5.29
N LYS A 77 -1.98 0.45 -6.09
CA LYS A 77 -1.14 0.00 -7.19
C LYS A 77 -0.89 1.16 -8.16
N LYS A 78 0.35 1.33 -8.62
CA LYS A 78 0.77 2.37 -9.55
C LYS A 78 -0.04 2.32 -10.84
N ASP A 79 -0.35 1.11 -11.30
CA ASP A 79 -1.18 0.87 -12.48
C ASP A 79 -2.62 1.38 -12.30
N SER A 80 -3.10 1.45 -11.06
CA SER A 80 -4.45 1.92 -10.69
C SER A 80 -4.46 3.34 -10.14
N GLU A 81 -3.35 4.08 -10.24
CA GLU A 81 -3.24 5.45 -9.70
C GLU A 81 -4.30 6.38 -10.30
N HIS A 82 -4.45 6.36 -11.62
CA HIS A 82 -5.40 7.24 -12.32
C HIS A 82 -6.85 6.95 -11.92
N GLU A 83 -7.24 5.68 -11.89
CA GLU A 83 -8.57 5.23 -11.47
C GLU A 83 -8.84 5.58 -10.00
N ALA A 84 -7.81 5.43 -9.15
CA ALA A 84 -7.91 5.78 -7.74
C ALA A 84 -8.14 7.28 -7.57
N LEU A 85 -7.36 8.14 -8.21
CA LEU A 85 -7.55 9.58 -8.15
C LEU A 85 -8.95 9.97 -8.67
N GLN A 86 -9.40 9.40 -9.79
CA GLN A 86 -10.76 9.64 -10.28
C GLN A 86 -11.82 9.27 -9.24
N SER A 87 -11.70 8.11 -8.58
CA SER A 87 -12.64 7.69 -7.54
C SER A 87 -12.72 8.64 -6.34
N LEU A 88 -11.64 9.37 -6.04
CA LEU A 88 -11.60 10.30 -4.91
C LEU A 88 -12.35 11.60 -5.23
N TYR A 89 -12.14 12.14 -6.44
CA TYR A 89 -12.64 13.44 -6.86
C TYR A 89 -14.00 13.39 -7.57
N GLN A 90 -14.45 12.22 -7.99
CA GLN A 90 -15.78 12.08 -8.60
C GLN A 90 -16.84 12.00 -7.50
N THR A 91 -17.73 13.00 -7.49
CA THR A 91 -18.83 13.19 -6.53
C THR A 91 -20.00 12.27 -6.82
#